data_AF-A0A7J7LHZ4-F1
#
_entry.id   AF-A0A7J7LHZ4-F1
#
_cell.length_a   1.000
_cell.length_b   1.000
_cell.length_c   1.000
_cell.angle_alpha   90.00
_cell.angle_beta   90.00
_cell.angle_gamma   90.00
#
_symmetry.space_group_name_H-M   'P 1'
#
loop_
_entity.id
_entity.type
_entity.pdbx_description
1 polymer ?
#
loop_
_entity_poly.entity_id
_entity_poly.type
_entity_poly.pdbx_seq_one_letter_code
_entity_poly.pdbx_strand_id
1 'polypeptide(L)'
;MLEIGGNAKIVEAEDKEARVAAMTLHNCYGTVLKEYLTEVSTLSNEVIGVLQRAGRLEKVLIQMVAEDSVDCEDGGKAVVREMVPYEVDSIIFNLLKTWIDEGLKKVKDCVDRSKETETWNPKSKTEPYTQSSVEMLKLAEEAVGDFFEIPIDISDDLVQELADGLESLFQDYISLVSLCGSKQSYIPTLPPITRCNKDSKSIL
;
A
#
# COMPACT_ATOMS: atom_id res chain seq x y z
N MET A 1 -8.31 1.48 -68.19
CA MET A 1 -7.81 0.54 -67.17
C MET A 1 -6.38 0.91 -66.88
N LEU A 2 -6.12 1.66 -65.80
CA LEU A 2 -4.84 1.88 -65.10
C LEU A 2 -4.91 3.20 -64.31
N GLU A 3 -5.45 3.17 -63.10
CA GLU A 3 -5.16 4.21 -62.08
C GLU A 3 -5.48 3.78 -60.63
N ILE A 4 -5.54 2.47 -60.37
CA ILE A 4 -5.92 1.92 -59.05
C ILE A 4 -4.69 1.48 -58.24
N GLY A 5 -3.53 1.30 -58.88
CA GLY A 5 -2.30 0.79 -58.23
C GLY A 5 -1.39 1.86 -57.60
N GLY A 6 -1.61 3.15 -57.87
CA GLY A 6 -0.84 4.25 -57.28
C GLY A 6 -1.28 4.60 -55.87
N ASN A 7 -2.60 4.63 -55.62
CA ASN A 7 -3.15 4.97 -54.31
C ASN A 7 -2.88 3.89 -53.26
N ALA A 8 -2.95 2.61 -53.62
CA ALA A 8 -2.71 1.51 -52.67
C ALA A 8 -1.28 1.53 -52.10
N LYS A 9 -0.26 1.81 -52.92
CA LYS A 9 1.15 1.89 -52.47
C LYS A 9 1.46 3.09 -51.58
N ILE A 10 0.70 4.18 -51.74
CA ILE A 10 0.85 5.37 -50.90
C ILE A 10 0.26 5.10 -49.51
N VAL A 11 -0.92 4.47 -49.46
CA VAL A 11 -1.58 4.06 -48.20
C VAL A 11 -0.72 3.07 -47.42
N GLU A 12 -0.17 2.02 -48.07
CA GLU A 12 0.71 1.06 -47.38
C GLU A 12 2.01 1.68 -46.82
N ALA A 13 2.54 2.72 -47.48
CA ALA A 13 3.74 3.41 -47.00
C ALA A 13 3.42 4.29 -45.77
N GLU A 14 2.26 4.95 -45.78
CA GLU A 14 1.76 5.78 -44.69
C GLU A 14 1.48 4.92 -43.42
N ASP A 15 0.91 3.73 -43.59
CA ASP A 15 0.65 2.77 -42.51
C ASP A 15 1.95 2.23 -41.86
N LYS A 16 3.02 2.12 -42.64
CA LYS A 16 4.33 1.70 -42.12
C LYS A 16 4.98 2.81 -41.29
N GLU A 17 4.89 4.06 -41.73
CA GLU A 17 5.43 5.21 -41.00
C GLU A 17 4.69 5.42 -39.67
N ALA A 18 3.36 5.29 -39.67
CA ALA A 18 2.52 5.37 -38.48
C ALA A 18 2.92 4.32 -37.41
N ARG A 19 3.16 3.07 -37.84
CA ARG A 19 3.60 1.98 -36.97
C ARG A 19 4.96 2.25 -36.33
N VAL A 20 5.93 2.70 -37.13
CA VAL A 20 7.28 3.06 -36.65
C VAL A 20 7.20 4.23 -35.65
N ALA A 21 6.38 5.23 -35.93
CA ALA A 21 6.16 6.36 -35.03
C ALA A 21 5.53 5.91 -33.70
N ALA A 22 4.50 5.07 -33.74
CA ALA A 22 3.84 4.53 -32.55
C ALA A 22 4.80 3.72 -31.67
N MET A 23 5.59 2.83 -32.28
CA MET A 23 6.64 2.07 -31.58
C MET A 23 7.73 2.97 -30.98
N THR A 24 8.18 3.98 -31.73
CA THR A 24 9.18 4.92 -31.24
C THR A 24 8.65 5.70 -30.05
N LEU A 25 7.43 6.23 -30.14
CA LEU A 25 6.79 6.97 -29.05
C LEU A 25 6.60 6.09 -27.80
N HIS A 26 6.16 4.84 -27.99
CA HIS A 26 6.00 3.89 -26.89
C HIS A 26 7.31 3.64 -26.16
N ASN A 27 8.39 3.38 -26.89
CA ASN A 27 9.72 3.14 -26.32
C ASN A 27 10.30 4.37 -25.62
N CYS A 28 10.16 5.55 -26.22
CA CYS A 28 10.61 6.81 -25.64
C CYS A 28 9.85 7.11 -24.34
N TYR A 29 8.52 7.00 -24.34
CA TYR A 29 7.72 7.24 -23.15
C TYR A 29 8.01 6.21 -22.07
N GLY A 30 8.16 4.93 -22.42
CA GLY A 30 8.54 3.87 -21.47
C GLY A 30 9.87 4.13 -20.79
N THR A 31 10.83 4.73 -21.49
CA THR A 31 12.13 5.14 -20.91
C THR A 31 11.96 6.26 -19.90
N VAL A 32 11.20 7.31 -20.26
CA VAL A 32 10.92 8.45 -19.36
C VAL A 32 10.11 8.01 -18.14
N LEU A 33 9.11 7.15 -18.33
CA LEU A 33 8.30 6.60 -17.26
C LEU A 33 9.15 5.81 -16.26
N LYS A 34 10.06 4.96 -16.74
CA LYS A 34 10.98 4.20 -15.87
C LYS A 34 11.85 5.12 -15.03
N GLU A 35 12.42 6.16 -15.63
CA GLU A 35 13.24 7.14 -14.91
C GLU A 35 12.42 7.85 -13.82
N TYR A 36 11.22 8.33 -14.16
CA TYR A 36 10.31 8.95 -13.20
C TYR A 36 10.01 8.03 -12.00
N LEU A 37 9.77 6.74 -12.26
CA LEU A 37 9.47 5.78 -11.19
C LEU A 37 10.65 5.46 -10.29
N THR A 38 11.90 5.75 -10.68
CA THR A 38 13.05 5.59 -9.79
C THR A 38 13.06 6.62 -8.65
N GLU A 39 12.41 7.77 -8.85
CA GLU A 39 12.31 8.84 -7.85
C GLU A 39 11.08 8.68 -6.95
N VAL A 40 10.15 7.80 -7.32
CA VAL A 40 8.91 7.56 -6.57
C VAL A 40 9.17 6.58 -5.43
N SER A 41 9.10 7.05 -4.19
CA SER A 41 9.25 6.19 -3.00
C SER A 41 7.92 5.67 -2.43
N THR A 42 6.81 6.37 -2.66
CA THR A 42 5.51 6.08 -2.06
C THR A 42 4.37 6.43 -3.01
N LEU A 43 3.25 5.72 -2.89
CA LEU A 43 2.10 5.90 -3.76
C LEU A 43 1.41 7.24 -3.46
N SER A 44 1.07 7.99 -4.51
CA SER A 44 0.28 9.22 -4.42
C SER A 44 -0.75 9.29 -5.54
N ASN A 45 -1.76 10.16 -5.39
CA ASN A 45 -2.75 10.41 -6.43
C ASN A 45 -2.12 10.89 -7.75
N GLU A 46 -1.01 11.62 -7.67
CA GLU A 46 -0.27 12.07 -8.86
C GLU A 46 0.39 10.89 -9.58
N VAL A 47 1.08 10.01 -8.82
CA VAL A 47 1.72 8.81 -9.36
C VAL A 47 0.69 7.88 -10.01
N ILE A 48 -0.45 7.65 -9.34
CA ILE A 48 -1.57 6.87 -9.89
C ILE A 48 -2.07 7.49 -11.20
N GLY A 49 -2.26 8.81 -11.20
CA GLY A 49 -2.68 9.55 -12.39
C GLY A 49 -1.71 9.39 -13.57
N VAL A 50 -0.40 9.43 -13.32
CA VAL A 50 0.65 9.19 -14.32
C VAL A 50 0.57 7.75 -14.84
N LEU A 51 0.53 6.76 -13.96
CA LEU A 51 0.49 5.34 -14.31
C LEU A 51 -0.77 4.97 -15.11
N GLN A 52 -1.94 5.46 -14.72
CA GLN A 52 -3.18 5.24 -15.46
C GLN A 52 -3.16 5.89 -16.86
N ARG A 53 -2.55 7.08 -16.99
CA ARG A 53 -2.37 7.75 -18.29
C ARG A 53 -1.38 6.98 -19.17
N ALA A 54 -0.29 6.47 -18.58
CA ALA A 54 0.68 5.62 -19.26
C ALA A 54 0.01 4.35 -19.81
N GLY A 55 -0.80 3.67 -19.01
CA GLY A 55 -1.53 2.48 -19.46
C GLY A 55 -2.54 2.77 -20.56
N ARG A 56 -3.22 3.93 -20.53
CA ARG A 56 -4.09 4.36 -21.63
C ARG A 56 -3.31 4.67 -22.91
N LEU A 57 -2.18 5.38 -22.80
CA LEU A 57 -1.30 5.66 -23.93
C LEU A 57 -0.81 4.36 -24.57
N GLU A 58 -0.36 3.39 -23.76
CA GLU A 58 0.10 2.09 -24.24
C GLU A 58 -0.99 1.36 -25.05
N LYS A 59 -2.22 1.30 -24.53
CA LYS A 59 -3.34 0.67 -25.24
C LYS A 59 -3.59 1.31 -26.62
N VAL A 60 -3.55 2.65 -26.69
CA VAL A 60 -3.72 3.40 -27.94
C VAL A 60 -2.58 3.08 -28.93
N LEU A 61 -1.33 3.07 -28.47
CA LEU A 61 -0.17 2.81 -29.33
C LEU A 61 -0.12 1.35 -29.82
N ILE A 62 -0.49 0.39 -28.97
CA ILE A 62 -0.61 -1.02 -29.37
C ILE A 62 -1.70 -1.18 -30.43
N GLN A 63 -2.86 -0.53 -30.27
CA GLN A 63 -3.94 -0.57 -31.24
C GLN A 63 -3.50 -0.01 -32.60
N MET A 64 -2.82 1.15 -32.60
CA MET A 64 -2.24 1.74 -33.83
C MET A 64 -1.24 0.82 -34.55
N VAL A 65 -0.54 -0.05 -33.82
CA VAL A 65 0.39 -1.01 -34.42
C VAL A 65 -0.32 -2.26 -34.95
N ALA A 66 -1.46 -2.64 -34.34
CA ALA A 66 -2.17 -3.88 -34.60
C ALA A 66 -3.19 -3.82 -35.74
N GLU A 67 -3.80 -2.66 -36.00
CA GLU A 67 -5.00 -2.55 -36.84
C GLU A 67 -4.77 -2.76 -38.36
N ASP A 68 -3.54 -2.71 -38.88
CA ASP A 68 -3.28 -2.77 -40.33
C ASP A 68 -2.44 -3.99 -40.77
N SER A 69 -2.92 -5.20 -40.46
CA SER A 69 -2.28 -6.48 -40.89
C SER A 69 -3.16 -7.39 -41.75
N VAL A 70 -4.30 -6.90 -42.26
CA VAL A 70 -5.37 -7.77 -42.78
C VAL A 70 -5.17 -8.23 -44.24
N ASP A 71 -4.22 -7.71 -45.01
CA ASP A 71 -4.04 -8.11 -46.43
C ASP A 71 -2.58 -8.44 -46.85
N CYS A 72 -1.86 -9.24 -46.06
CA CYS A 72 -0.59 -9.84 -46.51
C CYS A 72 -0.69 -11.37 -46.61
N GLU A 73 -0.72 -11.87 -47.86
CA GLU A 73 -0.66 -13.31 -48.21
C GLU A 73 0.72 -13.94 -47.88
N ASP A 74 1.71 -13.13 -47.49
CA ASP A 74 3.02 -13.58 -47.03
C ASP A 74 3.09 -13.57 -45.49
N GLY A 75 2.77 -14.73 -44.89
CA GLY A 75 3.26 -15.13 -43.57
C GLY A 75 3.26 -14.07 -42.46
N GLY A 76 2.12 -13.39 -42.23
CA GLY A 76 1.88 -12.36 -41.19
C GLY A 76 2.05 -12.81 -39.74
N LYS A 77 3.15 -13.47 -39.42
CA LYS A 77 3.47 -14.08 -38.12
C LYS A 77 4.76 -13.53 -37.48
N ALA A 78 5.35 -12.48 -38.05
CA ALA A 78 6.68 -12.01 -37.65
C ALA A 78 6.73 -10.67 -36.86
N VAL A 79 5.67 -9.86 -36.79
CA VAL A 79 5.75 -8.53 -36.15
C VAL A 79 4.65 -8.30 -35.10
N VAL A 80 4.51 -9.22 -34.15
CA VAL A 80 3.72 -9.00 -32.90
C VAL A 80 4.64 -9.17 -31.69
N ARG A 81 5.87 -8.65 -31.76
CA ARG A 81 6.82 -8.77 -30.64
C ARG A 81 7.76 -7.59 -30.45
N GLU A 82 7.27 -6.36 -30.56
CA GLU A 82 8.15 -5.18 -30.49
C GLU A 82 7.86 -4.16 -29.39
N MET A 83 6.74 -4.24 -28.68
CA MET A 83 6.46 -3.35 -27.54
C MET A 83 6.55 -4.11 -26.22
N VAL A 84 7.44 -3.65 -25.33
CA VAL A 84 7.56 -4.18 -23.97
C VAL A 84 6.53 -3.48 -23.07
N PRO A 85 5.57 -4.19 -22.46
CA PRO A 85 4.53 -3.56 -21.65
C PRO A 85 5.09 -2.63 -20.57
N TYR A 86 4.37 -1.57 -20.23
CA TYR A 86 4.74 -0.67 -19.13
C TYR A 86 4.52 -1.29 -17.74
N GLU A 87 3.82 -2.43 -17.66
CA GLU A 87 3.56 -3.16 -16.40
C GLU A 87 2.85 -2.30 -15.33
N VAL A 88 1.98 -1.38 -15.76
CA VAL A 88 1.28 -0.42 -14.89
C VAL A 88 0.63 -1.07 -13.68
N ASP A 89 -0.12 -2.16 -13.88
CA ASP A 89 -0.84 -2.82 -12.78
C ASP A 89 0.12 -3.43 -11.75
N SER A 90 1.23 -4.03 -12.21
CA SER A 90 2.27 -4.58 -11.34
C SER A 90 2.98 -3.47 -10.55
N ILE A 91 3.26 -2.34 -11.18
CA ILE A 91 3.89 -1.18 -10.53
C ILE A 91 2.95 -0.63 -9.45
N ILE A 92 1.67 -0.42 -9.76
CA ILE A 92 0.66 0.04 -8.79
C ILE A 92 0.58 -0.93 -7.61
N PHE A 93 0.51 -2.24 -7.89
CA PHE A 93 0.45 -3.26 -6.86
C PHE A 93 1.66 -3.22 -5.91
N ASN A 94 2.88 -3.10 -6.44
CA ASN A 94 4.10 -3.01 -5.62
C ASN A 94 4.17 -1.71 -4.80
N LEU A 95 3.70 -0.61 -5.36
CA LEU A 95 3.60 0.66 -4.63
C LEU A 95 2.56 0.59 -3.51
N LEU A 96 1.44 -0.12 -3.69
CA LEU A 96 0.46 -0.37 -2.64
C LEU A 96 1.05 -1.20 -1.50
N LYS A 97 1.77 -2.28 -1.81
CA LYS A 97 2.44 -3.07 -0.77
C LYS A 97 3.43 -2.23 0.03
N THR A 98 4.24 -1.42 -0.65
CA THR A 98 5.16 -0.47 0.01
C THR A 98 4.39 0.52 0.90
N TRP A 99 3.26 1.04 0.40
CA TRP A 99 2.42 1.97 1.15
C TRP A 99 1.83 1.32 2.42
N ILE A 100 1.36 0.06 2.32
CA ILE A 100 0.88 -0.72 3.47
C ILE A 100 2.01 -0.90 4.49
N ASP A 101 3.19 -1.31 4.05
CA ASP A 101 4.38 -1.48 4.90
C ASP A 101 4.74 -0.19 5.64
N GLU A 102 4.67 0.97 4.97
CA GLU A 102 4.90 2.28 5.57
C GLU A 102 3.86 2.63 6.64
N GLY A 103 2.57 2.34 6.40
CA GLY A 103 1.48 2.52 7.35
C GLY A 103 1.65 1.65 8.60
N LEU A 104 1.89 0.35 8.39
CA LEU A 104 2.13 -0.62 9.47
C LEU A 104 3.38 -0.27 10.28
N LYS A 105 4.44 0.20 9.62
CA LYS A 105 5.67 0.64 10.29
C LYS A 105 5.42 1.78 11.28
N LYS A 106 4.57 2.75 10.95
CA LYS A 106 4.23 3.85 11.89
C LYS A 106 3.57 3.31 13.16
N VAL A 107 2.63 2.37 13.01
CA VAL A 107 1.96 1.71 14.14
C VAL A 107 2.97 0.90 14.95
N LYS A 108 3.84 0.14 14.29
CA LYS A 108 4.91 -0.63 14.93
C LYS A 108 5.86 0.26 15.74
N ASP A 109 6.31 1.36 15.17
CA ASP A 109 7.21 2.31 15.84
C ASP A 109 6.55 2.93 17.09
N CYS A 110 5.22 3.08 17.09
CA CYS A 110 4.45 3.47 18.27
C CYS A 110 4.44 2.38 19.35
N VAL A 111 4.15 1.13 18.96
CA VAL A 111 4.19 -0.04 19.86
C VAL A 111 5.59 -0.22 20.47
N ASP A 112 6.63 -0.16 19.65
CA ASP A 112 8.02 -0.30 20.10
C ASP A 112 8.41 0.81 21.08
N ARG A 113 8.05 2.06 20.80
CA ARG A 113 8.28 3.19 21.71
C ARG A 113 7.57 3.00 23.05
N SER A 114 6.36 2.44 23.05
CA SER A 114 5.60 2.21 24.29
C SER A 114 6.32 1.28 25.26
N LYS A 115 7.15 0.35 24.78
CA LYS A 115 7.93 -0.58 25.62
C LYS A 115 8.88 0.16 26.56
N GLU A 116 9.41 1.30 26.12
CA GLU A 116 10.44 2.03 26.83
C GLU A 116 9.88 3.20 27.63
N THR A 117 8.81 3.84 27.14
CA THR A 117 8.35 5.13 27.67
C THR A 117 7.01 5.07 28.42
N GLU A 118 6.23 4.00 28.29
CA GLU A 118 4.89 3.93 28.85
C GLU A 118 4.91 3.65 30.36
N THR A 119 4.03 4.34 31.11
CA THR A 119 3.94 4.18 32.57
C THR A 119 2.90 3.16 33.00
N TRP A 120 2.10 2.67 32.06
CA TRP A 120 1.02 1.69 32.23
C TRP A 120 -0.06 2.12 33.22
N ASN A 121 -0.17 3.43 33.46
CA ASN A 121 -1.24 4.00 34.26
C ASN A 121 -2.49 4.25 33.40
N PRO A 122 -3.70 4.01 33.94
CA PRO A 122 -4.92 4.43 33.28
C PRO A 122 -4.89 5.93 32.99
N LYS A 123 -5.32 6.31 31.79
CA LYS A 123 -5.42 7.72 31.37
C LYS A 123 -6.34 8.52 32.29
N SER A 124 -7.46 7.92 32.70
CA SER A 124 -8.34 8.48 33.74
C SER A 124 -9.21 7.41 34.40
N LYS A 125 -10.01 7.79 35.40
CA LYS A 125 -10.97 6.86 36.02
C LYS A 125 -12.08 6.40 35.06
N THR A 126 -12.40 7.22 34.07
CA THR A 126 -13.43 6.95 33.05
C THR A 126 -12.84 6.34 31.77
N GLU A 127 -11.52 6.44 31.59
CA GLU A 127 -10.78 5.89 30.46
C GLU A 127 -9.71 4.93 30.99
N PRO A 128 -10.06 3.66 31.28
CA PRO A 128 -9.16 2.70 31.92
C PRO A 128 -8.17 2.06 30.92
N TYR A 129 -7.59 2.86 30.03
CA TYR A 129 -6.60 2.46 29.02
C TYR A 129 -5.40 3.41 29.03
N THR A 130 -4.27 2.97 28.47
CA THR A 130 -3.00 3.71 28.43
C THR A 130 -2.95 4.69 27.26
N GLN A 131 -2.05 5.67 27.34
CA GLN A 131 -1.87 6.65 26.27
C GLN A 131 -1.37 5.98 24.97
N SER A 132 -0.42 5.05 25.06
CA SER A 132 0.06 4.25 23.93
C SER A 132 -1.05 3.55 23.15
N SER A 133 -2.08 3.04 23.82
CA SER A 133 -3.21 2.38 23.13
C SER A 133 -4.01 3.35 22.26
N VAL A 134 -4.16 4.60 22.71
CA VAL A 134 -4.87 5.65 21.96
C VAL A 134 -4.08 6.04 20.72
N GLU A 135 -2.77 6.23 20.87
CA GLU A 135 -1.89 6.61 19.77
C GLU A 135 -1.80 5.50 18.71
N MET A 136 -1.65 4.24 19.14
CA MET A 136 -1.62 3.09 18.26
C MET A 136 -2.93 2.95 17.47
N LEU A 137 -4.09 3.05 18.14
CA LEU A 137 -5.39 2.96 17.47
C LEU A 137 -5.63 4.10 16.50
N LYS A 138 -5.19 5.32 16.85
CA LYS A 138 -5.27 6.47 15.95
C LYS A 138 -4.43 6.25 14.68
N LEU A 139 -3.21 5.77 14.81
CA LEU A 139 -2.35 5.48 13.65
C LEU A 139 -2.93 4.35 12.78
N ALA A 140 -3.55 3.34 13.41
CA ALA A 140 -4.24 2.28 12.68
C ALA A 140 -5.49 2.80 11.95
N GLU A 141 -6.29 3.66 12.58
CA GLU A 141 -7.45 4.30 11.96
C GLU A 141 -7.04 5.19 10.78
N GLU A 142 -5.98 5.99 10.93
CA GLU A 142 -5.40 6.78 9.84
C GLU A 142 -4.92 5.88 8.69
N ALA A 143 -4.20 4.79 8.99
CA ALA A 143 -3.74 3.84 7.96
C ALA A 143 -4.92 3.17 7.22
N VAL A 144 -5.98 2.77 7.92
CA VAL A 144 -7.17 2.19 7.28
C VAL A 144 -7.92 3.23 6.46
N GLY A 145 -8.12 4.44 7.00
CA GLY A 145 -8.80 5.53 6.31
C GLY A 145 -8.08 5.92 5.02
N ASP A 146 -6.78 6.21 5.11
CA ASP A 146 -5.99 6.62 3.96
C ASP A 146 -5.92 5.52 2.89
N PHE A 147 -5.91 4.24 3.29
CA PHE A 147 -5.90 3.10 2.36
C PHE A 147 -7.15 3.07 1.47
N PHE A 148 -8.33 3.32 2.03
CA PHE A 148 -9.58 3.30 1.27
C PHE A 148 -9.85 4.60 0.48
N GLU A 149 -9.11 5.66 0.73
CA GLU A 149 -9.14 6.89 -0.07
C GLU A 149 -8.29 6.78 -1.36
N ILE A 150 -7.52 5.70 -1.54
CA ILE A 150 -6.71 5.49 -2.74
C ILE A 150 -7.64 5.27 -3.96
N PRO A 151 -7.54 6.06 -5.04
CA PRO A 151 -8.50 6.07 -6.14
C PRO A 151 -8.24 4.96 -7.18
N ILE A 152 -8.19 3.71 -6.72
CA ILE A 152 -8.00 2.51 -7.55
C ILE A 152 -8.84 1.35 -7.01
N ASP A 153 -9.06 0.33 -7.84
CA ASP A 153 -9.68 -0.91 -7.39
C ASP A 153 -8.68 -1.68 -6.52
N ILE A 154 -8.98 -1.80 -5.23
CA ILE A 154 -8.18 -2.52 -4.25
C ILE A 154 -8.63 -3.99 -4.26
N SER A 155 -7.69 -4.92 -4.39
CA SER A 155 -7.98 -6.35 -4.30
C SER A 155 -8.18 -6.80 -2.85
N ASP A 156 -9.02 -7.82 -2.66
CA ASP A 156 -9.25 -8.44 -1.35
C ASP A 156 -7.95 -8.89 -0.69
N ASP A 157 -6.96 -9.36 -1.47
CA ASP A 157 -5.64 -9.77 -0.97
C ASP A 157 -4.89 -8.61 -0.28
N LEU A 158 -4.98 -7.39 -0.82
CA LEU A 158 -4.33 -6.20 -0.23
C LEU A 158 -5.06 -5.73 1.02
N VAL A 159 -6.39 -5.85 1.04
CA VAL A 159 -7.21 -5.60 2.25
C VAL A 159 -6.80 -6.57 3.35
N GLN A 160 -6.67 -7.85 3.02
CA GLN A 160 -6.26 -8.89 3.96
C GLN A 160 -4.82 -8.65 4.47
N GLU A 161 -3.90 -8.23 3.60
CA GLU A 161 -2.52 -7.91 3.98
C GLU A 161 -2.44 -6.77 5.01
N LEU A 162 -3.21 -5.70 4.82
CA LEU A 162 -3.32 -4.62 5.81
C LEU A 162 -3.95 -5.12 7.13
N ALA A 163 -5.03 -5.91 7.04
CA ALA A 163 -5.73 -6.44 8.20
C ALA A 163 -4.84 -7.37 9.04
N ASP A 164 -4.14 -8.31 8.41
CA ASP A 164 -3.21 -9.25 9.05
C ASP A 164 -2.04 -8.49 9.69
N GLY A 165 -1.52 -7.48 9.01
CA GLY A 165 -0.46 -6.62 9.55
C GLY A 165 -0.90 -5.88 10.82
N LEU A 166 -2.10 -5.28 10.82
CA LEU A 166 -2.65 -4.61 12.00
C LEU A 166 -2.96 -5.60 13.12
N GLU A 167 -3.54 -6.76 12.81
CA GLU A 167 -3.79 -7.82 13.79
C GLU A 167 -2.49 -8.23 14.46
N SER A 168 -1.43 -8.50 13.69
CA SER A 168 -0.13 -8.87 14.25
C SER A 168 0.40 -7.80 15.22
N LEU A 169 0.29 -6.51 14.86
CA LEU A 169 0.75 -5.42 15.72
C LEU A 169 -0.08 -5.29 17.00
N PHE A 170 -1.40 -5.54 16.92
CA PHE A 170 -2.26 -5.56 18.10
C PHE A 170 -1.95 -6.76 19.00
N GLN A 171 -1.68 -7.94 18.43
CA GLN A 171 -1.26 -9.10 19.20
C GLN A 171 0.07 -8.85 19.91
N ASP A 172 1.03 -8.23 19.23
CA ASP A 172 2.30 -7.81 19.85
C ASP A 172 2.06 -6.86 21.02
N TYR A 173 1.21 -5.84 20.82
CA TYR A 173 0.86 -4.90 21.89
C TYR A 173 0.17 -5.60 23.08
N ILE A 174 -0.80 -6.47 22.83
CA ILE A 174 -1.50 -7.25 23.87
C ILE A 174 -0.52 -8.14 24.64
N SER A 175 0.41 -8.78 23.94
CA SER A 175 1.47 -9.59 24.55
C SER A 175 2.31 -8.76 25.51
N LEU A 176 2.70 -7.54 25.13
CA LEU A 176 3.42 -6.63 26.02
C LEU A 176 2.60 -6.27 27.27
N VAL A 177 1.33 -5.91 27.10
CA VAL A 177 0.43 -5.58 28.21
C VAL A 177 0.29 -6.76 29.18
N SER A 178 0.26 -8.00 28.66
CA SER A 178 0.17 -9.20 29.50
C SER A 178 1.36 -9.38 30.45
N LEU A 179 2.51 -8.78 30.13
CA LEU A 179 3.72 -8.81 30.95
C LEU A 179 3.72 -7.74 32.06
N CYS A 180 2.85 -6.74 32.00
CA CYS A 180 2.82 -5.61 32.95
C CYS A 180 2.33 -5.99 34.37
N GLY A 181 1.86 -7.22 34.58
CA GLY A 181 1.55 -7.75 35.91
C GLY A 181 0.34 -8.68 35.94
N SER A 182 0.28 -9.54 36.95
CA SER A 182 -0.88 -10.40 37.19
C SER A 182 -1.83 -9.77 38.20
N LYS A 183 -3.10 -10.20 38.24
CA LYS A 183 -4.05 -9.81 39.32
C LYS A 183 -3.44 -10.00 40.72
N GLN A 184 -2.59 -11.00 40.89
CA GLN A 184 -1.93 -11.30 42.16
C GLN A 184 -0.96 -10.19 42.60
N SER A 185 -0.36 -9.47 41.65
CA SER A 185 0.55 -8.34 41.90
C SER A 185 -0.17 -7.11 42.48
N TYR A 186 -1.49 -7.04 42.35
CA TYR A 186 -2.33 -5.95 42.86
C TYR A 186 -3.03 -6.28 44.19
N ILE A 187 -2.83 -7.49 44.73
CA ILE A 187 -3.36 -7.86 46.04
C ILE A 187 -2.36 -7.41 47.10
N PRO A 188 -2.65 -6.38 47.91
CA PRO A 188 -1.76 -5.97 48.98
C PRO A 188 -1.62 -7.09 49.99
N THR A 189 -0.41 -7.28 50.52
CA THR A 189 -0.17 -8.25 51.60
C THR A 189 -1.08 -7.90 52.77
N LEU A 190 -1.81 -8.91 53.28
CA LEU A 190 -2.67 -8.72 54.45
C LEU A 190 -1.83 -8.08 55.57
N PRO A 191 -2.22 -6.90 56.08
CA PRO A 191 -1.50 -6.29 57.18
C PRO A 191 -1.48 -7.26 58.38
N PRO A 192 -0.40 -7.29 59.17
CA PRO A 192 -0.34 -8.13 60.36
C PRO A 192 -1.59 -7.88 61.22
N ILE A 193 -2.22 -8.94 61.71
CA ILE A 193 -3.41 -8.82 62.55
C ILE A 193 -2.99 -8.13 63.86
N THR A 194 -3.21 -6.83 63.97
CA THR A 194 -3.07 -6.11 65.22
C THR A 194 -4.20 -6.55 66.13
N ARG A 195 -3.90 -7.47 67.04
CA ARG A 195 -4.82 -7.91 68.08
C ARG A 195 -5.14 -6.69 68.96
N CYS A 196 -6.28 -6.05 68.71
CA CYS A 196 -6.82 -5.04 69.61
C CYS A 196 -7.30 -5.78 70.86
N ASN A 197 -6.46 -5.83 71.88
CA ASN A 197 -6.84 -6.42 73.16
C ASN A 197 -7.78 -5.43 73.85
N LYS A 198 -8.96 -5.86 74.27
CA LYS A 198 -9.93 -5.01 75.01
C LYS A 198 -9.41 -4.57 76.39
N ASP A 199 -8.21 -5.01 76.78
CA ASP A 199 -7.55 -4.70 78.05
C ASP A 199 -6.59 -3.49 77.98
N SER A 200 -6.57 -2.73 76.88
CA SER A 200 -5.86 -1.46 76.84
C SER A 200 -6.54 -0.44 77.75
N LYS A 201 -6.16 -0.43 79.04
CA LYS A 201 -6.45 0.68 79.95
C LYS A 201 -5.89 1.95 79.31
N SER A 202 -6.77 2.90 78.98
CA SER A 202 -6.37 4.26 78.67
C SER A 202 -5.69 4.85 79.90
N ILE A 203 -4.37 5.06 79.82
CA ILE A 203 -3.66 5.90 80.78
C ILE A 203 -3.93 7.34 80.34
N LEU A 204 -4.86 7.99 81.02
CA LEU A 204 -4.86 9.44 81.23
C LEU A 204 -3.96 9.73 82.44
#